data_AF-A0A7Z9M5V6-F1
#
_entry.id   AF-A0A7Z9M5V6-F1
#
_cell.length_a   1.000
_cell.length_b   1.000
_cell.length_c   1.000
_cell.angle_alpha   90.00
_cell.angle_beta   90.00
_cell.angle_gamma   90.00
#
_symmetry.space_group_name_H-M   'P 1'
#
loop_
_entity.id
_entity.type
_entity.pdbx_description
1 polymer ?
#
loop_
_entity_poly.entity_id
_entity_poly.type
_entity_poly.pdbx_seq_one_letter_code
_entity_poly.pdbx_strand_id
1 'polypeptide(L)'
;MLKKIIPILLAVYIFPFNSIYAGCGSCGVSKTKVAVAPANPELIGELSADGVVSGFVLASCGMCNFGMDSKAGCSLAIKIGETTYPVKGTSIADHGDSHAKDGFCNAVSVVSVVGNVKDNIFLAESFEVQKK
;
A
#
# COMPACT_ATOMS: atom_id res chain seq x y z
N MET A 1 -38.57 48.45 -11.36
CA MET A 1 -37.31 48.04 -10.65
C MET A 1 -36.48 47.01 -11.42
N LEU A 2 -36.97 46.45 -12.54
CA LEU A 2 -36.30 45.37 -13.29
C LEU A 2 -35.09 45.82 -14.15
N LYS A 3 -35.01 47.11 -14.51
CA LYS A 3 -33.96 47.64 -15.41
C LYS A 3 -32.59 47.83 -14.73
N LYS A 4 -32.53 47.79 -13.39
CA LYS A 4 -31.28 47.89 -12.61
C LYS A 4 -30.63 46.53 -12.30
N ILE A 5 -31.31 45.41 -12.56
CA ILE A 5 -30.82 44.05 -12.28
C ILE A 5 -29.98 43.51 -13.46
N ILE A 6 -30.26 43.97 -14.69
CA ILE A 6 -29.56 43.57 -15.92
C ILE A 6 -28.04 43.84 -15.89
N PRO A 7 -27.52 45.00 -15.42
CA PRO A 7 -26.07 45.22 -15.37
C PRO A 7 -25.37 44.41 -14.27
N ILE A 8 -26.11 43.98 -13.22
CA ILE A 8 -25.55 43.19 -12.12
C ILE A 8 -25.37 41.72 -12.54
N LEU A 9 -26.30 41.18 -13.35
CA LEU A 9 -26.16 39.83 -13.91
C LEU A 9 -25.04 39.73 -14.96
N LEU A 10 -24.71 40.84 -15.65
CA LEU A 10 -23.61 40.86 -16.63
C LEU A 10 -22.22 40.85 -15.96
N ALA A 11 -22.08 41.46 -14.78
CA ALA A 11 -20.80 41.52 -14.06
C ALA A 11 -20.35 40.19 -13.44
N VAL A 12 -21.28 39.28 -13.13
CA VAL A 12 -20.96 37.94 -12.59
C VAL A 12 -20.43 37.00 -13.68
N TYR A 13 -20.66 37.31 -14.96
CA TYR A 13 -20.22 36.47 -16.08
C TYR A 13 -18.75 36.68 -16.48
N ILE A 14 -18.03 37.62 -15.85
CA ILE A 14 -16.64 37.98 -16.20
C ILE A 14 -15.64 37.56 -15.12
N PHE A 15 -16.02 36.76 -14.13
CA PHE A 15 -15.03 36.07 -13.30
C PHE A 15 -14.59 34.81 -14.05
N PRO A 16 -13.39 34.79 -14.67
CA PRO A 16 -12.82 33.53 -15.08
C PRO A 16 -12.60 32.74 -13.78
N PHE A 17 -13.36 31.65 -13.61
CA PHE A 17 -12.94 30.57 -12.75
C PHE A 17 -11.56 30.16 -13.26
N ASN A 18 -10.51 30.66 -12.60
CA ASN A 18 -9.18 30.09 -12.70
C ASN A 18 -9.27 28.73 -12.03
N SER A 19 -9.83 27.75 -12.75
CA SER A 19 -9.65 26.35 -12.44
C SER A 19 -8.16 26.10 -12.58
N ILE A 20 -7.44 26.14 -11.46
CA ILE A 20 -6.08 25.65 -11.38
C ILE A 20 -6.19 24.16 -11.66
N TYR A 21 -6.11 23.80 -12.94
CA TYR A 21 -5.95 22.44 -13.38
C TYR A 21 -4.51 22.05 -13.08
N ALA A 22 -4.28 21.58 -11.84
CA ALA A 22 -3.08 20.83 -11.52
C ALA A 22 -3.19 19.47 -12.24
N GLY A 23 -2.78 19.44 -13.51
CA GLY A 23 -2.66 18.19 -14.24
C GLY A 23 -1.52 17.37 -13.65
N CYS A 24 -1.80 16.17 -13.16
CA CYS A 24 -0.75 15.17 -13.00
C CYS A 24 -0.30 14.77 -14.42
N GLY A 25 0.96 15.06 -14.76
CA GLY A 25 1.55 14.56 -16.01
C GLY A 25 1.41 13.04 -16.07
N SER A 26 1.08 12.49 -17.23
CA SER A 26 0.90 11.04 -17.35
C SER A 26 2.24 10.32 -17.09
N CYS A 27 2.32 9.52 -16.04
CA CYS A 27 3.41 8.57 -15.89
C CYS A 27 3.26 7.49 -16.98
N GLY A 28 4.15 7.50 -17.96
CA GLY A 28 4.30 6.42 -18.93
C GLY A 28 4.96 5.21 -18.27
N VAL A 29 4.18 4.39 -17.58
CA VAL A 29 4.66 3.07 -17.14
C VAL A 29 4.66 2.16 -18.36
N SER A 30 5.85 1.90 -18.89
CA SER A 30 6.06 0.88 -19.91
C SER A 30 5.63 -0.47 -19.36
N LYS A 31 4.64 -1.12 -19.98
CA LYS A 31 4.27 -2.52 -19.69
C LYS A 31 5.28 -3.50 -20.29
N THR A 32 6.56 -3.29 -20.03
CA THR A 32 7.60 -4.25 -20.37
C THR A 32 7.82 -5.11 -19.14
N LYS A 33 7.57 -6.42 -19.25
CA LYS A 33 8.18 -7.38 -18.30
C LYS A 33 9.69 -7.24 -18.46
N VAL A 34 10.31 -6.45 -17.60
CA VAL A 34 11.76 -6.27 -17.58
C VAL A 34 12.32 -7.35 -16.65
N ALA A 35 12.92 -8.37 -17.26
CA ALA A 35 13.88 -9.22 -16.55
C ALA A 35 15.18 -8.42 -16.40
N VAL A 36 15.27 -7.57 -15.38
CA VAL A 36 16.52 -6.93 -14.95
C VAL A 36 16.49 -6.92 -13.44
N ALA A 37 17.38 -7.71 -12.83
CA ALA A 37 17.64 -7.63 -11.40
C ALA A 37 18.20 -6.24 -11.06
N PRO A 38 17.62 -5.51 -10.10
CA PRO A 38 18.26 -4.31 -9.59
C PRO A 38 18.69 -4.52 -8.12
N ALA A 39 19.73 -3.79 -7.73
CA ALA A 39 20.30 -3.78 -6.37
C ALA A 39 19.41 -3.07 -5.33
N ASN A 40 18.11 -2.94 -5.61
CA ASN A 40 17.07 -2.58 -4.67
C ASN A 40 15.94 -3.62 -4.81
N PRO A 41 15.51 -4.28 -3.72
CA PRO A 41 14.39 -5.21 -3.81
C PRO A 41 13.11 -4.45 -4.21
N GLU A 42 12.73 -4.55 -5.48
CA GLU A 42 11.47 -4.02 -5.99
C GLU A 42 10.33 -4.73 -5.25
N LEU A 43 9.46 -3.95 -4.61
CA LEU A 43 8.34 -4.50 -3.86
C LEU A 43 7.29 -5.02 -4.84
N ILE A 44 6.75 -6.20 -4.56
CA ILE A 44 5.66 -6.78 -5.34
C ILE A 44 4.44 -5.85 -5.22
N GLY A 45 4.04 -5.24 -6.34
CA GLY A 45 2.94 -4.27 -6.40
C GLY A 45 1.56 -4.87 -6.66
N GLU A 46 1.48 -6.10 -7.18
CA GLU A 46 0.22 -6.76 -7.53
C GLU A 46 0.28 -8.26 -7.23
N LEU A 47 -0.86 -8.85 -6.87
CA LEU A 47 -0.97 -10.29 -6.63
C LEU A 47 -1.16 -11.02 -7.98
N SER A 48 -0.37 -12.07 -8.21
CA SER A 48 -0.53 -12.93 -9.39
C SER A 48 -1.85 -13.71 -9.36
N ALA A 49 -2.40 -14.04 -10.53
CA ALA A 49 -3.71 -14.69 -10.65
C ALA A 49 -3.75 -16.11 -10.03
N ASP A 50 -2.61 -16.76 -9.88
CA ASP A 50 -2.44 -18.05 -9.21
C ASP A 50 -2.23 -17.93 -7.68
N GLY A 51 -2.21 -16.71 -7.15
CA GLY A 51 -2.04 -16.41 -5.73
C GLY A 51 -0.62 -16.63 -5.21
N VAL A 52 0.33 -17.07 -6.05
CA VAL A 52 1.72 -17.30 -5.64
C VAL A 52 2.42 -15.97 -5.40
N VAL A 53 3.14 -15.87 -4.29
CA VAL A 53 3.93 -14.69 -3.93
C VAL A 53 5.35 -15.14 -3.59
N SER A 54 6.32 -14.58 -4.32
CA SER A 54 7.75 -14.82 -4.08
C SER A 54 8.53 -13.54 -4.36
N GLY A 55 9.13 -12.97 -3.32
CA GLY A 55 9.90 -11.73 -3.40
C GLY A 55 9.62 -10.79 -2.22
N PHE A 56 9.85 -9.49 -2.43
CA PHE A 56 9.84 -8.51 -1.35
C PHE A 56 8.48 -7.83 -1.18
N VAL A 57 8.02 -7.75 0.07
CA VAL A 57 6.76 -7.12 0.45
C VAL A 57 6.95 -6.30 1.72
N LEU A 58 5.96 -5.47 2.06
CA LEU A 58 5.91 -4.80 3.36
C LEU A 58 5.24 -5.72 4.37
N ALA A 59 5.76 -5.76 5.60
CA ALA A 59 5.14 -6.47 6.72
C ALA A 59 5.12 -5.63 7.98
N SER A 60 4.05 -5.81 8.77
CA SER A 60 3.85 -5.12 10.04
C SER A 60 2.68 -5.75 10.83
N CYS A 61 2.38 -5.20 12.00
CA CYS A 61 1.14 -5.48 12.70
C CYS A 61 -0.05 -4.90 11.93
N GLY A 62 -1.03 -5.75 11.59
CA GLY A 62 -2.18 -5.39 10.76
C GLY A 62 -3.02 -4.26 11.36
N MET A 63 -3.31 -4.32 12.66
CA MET A 63 -4.11 -3.28 13.32
C MET A 63 -3.34 -1.97 13.53
N CYS A 64 -2.04 -2.06 13.85
CA CYS A 64 -1.26 -0.87 14.21
C CYS A 64 -0.86 -0.05 12.99
N ASN A 65 -0.46 -0.72 11.89
CA ASN A 65 0.17 -0.05 10.75
C ASN A 65 -0.58 -0.18 9.43
N PHE A 66 -1.51 -1.14 9.30
CA PHE A 66 -2.25 -1.38 8.06
C PHE A 66 -3.77 -1.17 8.16
N GLY A 67 -4.27 -0.68 9.29
CA GLY A 67 -5.68 -0.32 9.46
C GLY A 67 -6.65 -1.51 9.42
N MET A 68 -6.17 -2.72 9.72
CA MET A 68 -7.04 -3.90 9.87
C MET A 68 -7.91 -3.79 11.13
N ASP A 69 -9.08 -4.43 11.13
CA ASP A 69 -9.99 -4.46 12.29
C ASP A 69 -9.25 -4.99 13.55
N SER A 70 -9.42 -4.28 14.67
CA SER A 70 -8.79 -4.58 15.95
C SER A 70 -9.23 -5.92 16.56
N LYS A 71 -10.30 -6.54 16.08
CA LYS A 71 -10.70 -7.91 16.44
C LYS A 71 -9.62 -8.95 16.11
N ALA A 72 -8.78 -8.69 15.10
CA ALA A 72 -7.64 -9.53 14.79
C ALA A 72 -6.49 -9.38 15.82
N GLY A 73 -6.54 -8.35 16.66
CA GLY A 73 -5.51 -8.08 17.66
C GLY A 73 -4.13 -7.82 17.05
N CYS A 74 -3.09 -8.08 17.84
CA CYS A 74 -1.70 -7.94 17.43
C CYS A 74 -1.29 -9.09 16.49
N SER A 75 -1.68 -8.96 15.22
CA SER A 75 -1.49 -10.00 14.19
C SER A 75 -0.56 -9.53 13.08
N LEU A 76 0.34 -10.42 12.64
CA LEU A 76 1.24 -10.18 11.53
C LEU A 76 0.45 -10.12 10.22
N ALA A 77 0.77 -9.13 9.39
CA ALA A 77 0.19 -8.96 8.07
C ALA A 77 1.27 -8.55 7.07
N ILE A 78 1.07 -8.90 5.80
CA ILE A 78 1.82 -8.37 4.67
C ILE A 78 0.96 -7.43 3.83
N LYS A 79 1.58 -6.47 3.16
CA LYS A 79 0.95 -5.58 2.19
C LYS A 79 1.59 -5.74 0.82
N ILE A 80 0.76 -6.08 -0.17
CA ILE A 80 1.11 -6.23 -1.58
C ILE A 80 0.32 -5.17 -2.34
N GLY A 81 1.02 -4.22 -2.95
CA GLY A 81 0.40 -3.01 -3.48
C GLY A 81 -0.40 -2.27 -2.41
N GLU A 82 -1.72 -2.15 -2.62
CA GLU A 82 -2.63 -1.51 -1.68
C GLU A 82 -3.39 -2.51 -0.77
N THR A 83 -3.26 -3.81 -1.03
CA THR A 83 -4.02 -4.85 -0.32
C THR A 83 -3.20 -5.46 0.81
N THR A 84 -3.85 -5.65 1.97
CA THR A 84 -3.23 -6.24 3.16
C THR A 84 -3.78 -7.64 3.39
N TYR A 85 -2.90 -8.59 3.70
CA TYR A 85 -3.23 -9.98 3.97
C TYR A 85 -2.72 -10.37 5.36
N PRO A 86 -3.55 -10.95 6.25
CA PRO A 86 -3.06 -11.60 7.46
C PRO A 86 -2.14 -12.76 7.09
N VAL A 87 -1.10 -12.96 7.90
CA VAL A 87 -0.12 -14.04 7.70
C VAL A 87 -0.51 -15.24 8.56
N LYS A 88 -0.44 -16.44 7.98
CA LYS A 88 -0.40 -17.71 8.69
C LYS A 88 0.92 -18.41 8.43
N GLY A 89 1.41 -19.15 9.43
CA GLY A 89 2.68 -19.89 9.37
C GLY A 89 3.80 -19.27 10.21
N THR A 90 3.70 -17.98 10.52
CA THR A 90 4.57 -17.27 11.46
C THR A 90 3.81 -16.12 12.13
N SER A 91 4.25 -15.70 13.30
CA SER A 91 3.67 -14.63 14.11
C SER A 91 4.66 -13.48 14.33
N ILE A 92 4.18 -12.35 14.87
CA ILE A 92 5.04 -11.20 15.20
C ILE A 92 6.16 -11.61 16.18
N ALA A 93 5.83 -12.43 17.19
CA ALA A 93 6.76 -12.80 18.25
C ALA A 93 7.91 -13.70 17.75
N ASP A 94 7.70 -14.42 16.64
CA ASP A 94 8.72 -15.27 16.03
C ASP A 94 9.85 -14.45 15.37
N HIS A 95 9.66 -13.14 15.22
CA HIS A 95 10.59 -12.23 14.56
C HIS A 95 11.17 -11.17 15.50
N GLY A 96 10.99 -11.33 16.82
CA GLY A 96 11.57 -10.47 17.84
C GLY A 96 10.53 -9.74 18.71
N ASP A 97 11.00 -8.74 19.45
CA ASP A 97 10.11 -7.93 20.30
C ASP A 97 9.19 -7.07 19.43
N SER A 98 7.89 -7.33 19.55
CA SER A 98 6.83 -6.63 18.83
C SER A 98 6.85 -5.12 19.05
N HIS A 99 7.29 -4.67 20.23
CA HIS A 99 7.29 -3.29 20.67
C HIS A 99 8.67 -2.65 20.70
N ALA A 100 9.70 -3.32 20.17
CA ALA A 100 10.97 -2.67 19.90
C ALA A 100 10.76 -1.49 18.93
N LYS A 101 11.74 -0.58 18.85
CA LYS A 101 11.69 0.58 17.96
C LYS A 101 11.47 0.18 16.49
N ASP A 102 12.02 -0.95 16.10
CA ASP A 102 11.92 -1.59 14.79
C ASP A 102 10.97 -2.81 14.78
N GLY A 103 10.31 -3.08 15.91
CA GLY A 103 9.32 -4.15 16.04
C GLY A 103 8.06 -3.87 15.23
N PHE A 104 7.36 -4.93 14.84
CA PHE A 104 6.21 -4.83 13.92
C PHE A 104 5.01 -4.03 14.44
N CYS A 105 4.90 -3.76 15.76
CA CYS A 105 3.86 -2.85 16.24
C CYS A 105 4.21 -1.39 15.99
N ASN A 106 5.49 -1.04 15.91
CA ASN A 106 5.98 0.33 15.84
C ASN A 106 6.52 0.70 14.45
N ALA A 107 6.83 -0.29 13.61
CA ALA A 107 7.43 -0.06 12.31
C ALA A 107 6.87 -0.99 11.22
N VAL A 108 6.95 -0.50 9.98
CA VAL A 108 6.78 -1.30 8.76
C VAL A 108 8.16 -1.71 8.26
N SER A 109 8.33 -2.98 7.96
CA SER A 109 9.60 -3.55 7.49
C SER A 109 9.44 -4.18 6.11
N VAL A 110 10.51 -4.13 5.32
CA VAL A 110 10.60 -4.90 4.07
C VAL A 110 11.02 -6.32 4.43
N VAL A 111 10.30 -7.31 3.92
CA VAL A 111 10.55 -8.73 4.15
C VAL A 111 10.61 -9.46 2.82
N SER A 112 11.43 -10.52 2.75
CA SER A 112 11.40 -11.48 1.65
C SER A 112 10.45 -12.60 2.04
N VAL A 113 9.48 -12.92 1.18
CA VAL A 113 8.49 -13.96 1.45
C VAL A 113 8.39 -14.93 0.30
N VAL A 114 8.05 -16.18 0.63
CA VAL A 114 7.57 -17.19 -0.30
C VAL A 114 6.30 -17.78 0.28
N GLY A 115 5.26 -17.90 -0.53
CA GLY A 115 4.00 -18.50 -0.11
C GLY A 115 2.87 -18.29 -1.10
N ASN A 116 1.64 -18.47 -0.62
CA ASN A 116 0.44 -18.35 -1.45
C ASN A 116 -0.67 -17.58 -0.71
N VAL A 117 -1.33 -16.68 -1.43
CA VAL A 117 -2.55 -16.03 -0.96
C VAL A 117 -3.75 -16.91 -1.32
N LYS A 118 -4.44 -17.41 -0.29
CA LYS A 118 -5.66 -18.18 -0.43
C LYS A 118 -6.71 -17.67 0.54
N ASP A 119 -7.93 -17.47 0.05
CA ASP A 119 -9.06 -16.97 0.85
C ASP A 119 -8.74 -15.66 1.60
N ASN A 120 -8.01 -14.74 0.94
CA ASN A 120 -7.50 -13.48 1.49
C ASN A 120 -6.53 -13.63 2.67
N ILE A 121 -5.85 -14.77 2.80
CA ILE A 121 -4.83 -15.02 3.82
C ILE A 121 -3.54 -15.40 3.12
N PHE A 122 -2.42 -14.81 3.53
CA PHE A 122 -1.10 -15.23 3.08
C PHE A 122 -0.61 -16.42 3.90
N LEU A 123 -0.44 -17.57 3.25
CA LEU A 123 0.13 -18.78 3.81
C LEU A 123 1.64 -18.76 3.59
N ALA A 124 2.41 -18.44 4.63
CA ALA A 124 3.86 -18.30 4.54
C ALA A 124 4.54 -19.67 4.52
N GLU A 125 5.38 -19.88 3.50
CA GLU A 125 6.35 -20.98 3.41
C GLU A 125 7.75 -20.50 3.85
N SER A 126 8.10 -19.25 3.50
CA SER A 126 9.27 -18.54 4.01
C SER A 126 8.91 -17.09 4.33
N PHE A 127 9.52 -16.56 5.38
CA PHE A 127 9.37 -15.19 5.83
C PHE A 127 10.67 -14.70 6.48
N GLU A 128 11.39 -13.85 5.77
CA GLU A 128 12.71 -13.37 6.17
C GLU A 128 12.71 -11.85 6.30
N VAL A 129 12.92 -11.38 7.53
CA VAL A 129 13.07 -9.96 7.83
C VAL A 129 14.42 -9.49 7.32
N GLN A 130 14.41 -8.50 6.42
CA GLN A 130 15.64 -7.91 5.93
C GLN A 130 16.25 -7.07 7.06
N LYS A 131 17.48 -7.42 7.45
CA LYS A 131 18.21 -6.67 8.48
C LYS A 131 18.45 -5.25 7.98
N LYS A 132 18.09 -4.26 8.79
CA LYS A 132 18.40 -2.84 8.56
C LYS A 132 19.84 -2.54 8.92
#